data_AF-A0A7C2TKC5-F1
#
_entry.id   AF-A0A7C2TKC5-F1
#
_cell.length_a   1.000
_cell.length_b   1.000
_cell.length_c   1.000
_cell.angle_alpha   90.00
_cell.angle_beta   90.00
_cell.angle_gamma   90.00
#
_symmetry.space_group_name_H-M   'P 1'
#
loop_
_entity.id
_entity.type
_entity.pdbx_description
1 polymer ?
#
loop_
_entity_poly.entity_id
_entity_poly.type
_entity_poly.pdbx_seq_one_letter_code
_entity_poly.pdbx_strand_id
1 'polypeptide(L)'
;MSAKIISGTEVAKAIREELKAEVAELVGKGVTPGLVTILVGEDPASQSYVAAKNRTAKELGIYSEQITLPADTLEADLLQLVEKCNKDPKINGILVQLPLPKHIDEAKVLYAIDPDKDVDGFHPVNVGK
;
A
#
# COMPACT_ATOMS: atom_id res chain seq x y z
N MET A 1 -13.54 -29.02 -26.43
CA MET A 1 -14.01 -28.12 -25.36
C MET A 1 -13.08 -26.93 -25.31
N SER A 2 -13.60 -25.70 -25.30
CA SER A 2 -12.80 -24.48 -25.11
C SER A 2 -12.51 -24.27 -23.62
N ALA A 3 -11.44 -23.53 -23.32
CA ALA A 3 -11.11 -23.16 -21.95
C ALA A 3 -12.23 -22.29 -21.34
N LYS A 4 -12.52 -22.48 -20.06
CA LYS A 4 -13.40 -21.59 -19.29
C LYS A 4 -12.65 -20.29 -19.01
N ILE A 5 -13.25 -19.16 -19.35
CA ILE A 5 -12.69 -17.84 -19.05
C ILE A 5 -12.82 -17.58 -17.55
N ILE A 6 -11.71 -17.21 -16.91
CA ILE A 6 -11.69 -16.68 -15.54
C ILE A 6 -11.71 -15.15 -15.65
N SER A 7 -12.86 -14.54 -15.37
CA SER A 7 -13.03 -13.09 -15.44
C SER A 7 -12.46 -12.42 -14.19
N GLY A 8 -11.24 -11.87 -14.28
CA GLY A 8 -10.63 -11.13 -13.16
C GLY A 8 -11.46 -9.93 -12.70
N THR A 9 -12.21 -9.30 -13.62
CA THR A 9 -13.11 -8.18 -13.30
C THR A 9 -14.26 -8.62 -12.39
N GLU A 10 -14.91 -9.75 -12.70
CA GLU A 10 -16.02 -10.27 -11.88
C GLU A 10 -15.52 -10.74 -10.53
N VAL A 11 -14.39 -11.45 -10.50
CA VAL A 11 -13.76 -11.93 -9.25
C VAL A 11 -13.35 -10.75 -8.36
N ALA A 12 -12.67 -9.74 -8.91
CA ALA A 12 -12.26 -8.56 -8.13
C ALA A 12 -13.45 -7.76 -7.60
N LYS A 13 -14.57 -7.71 -8.34
CA LYS A 13 -15.80 -7.06 -7.87
C LYS A 13 -16.38 -7.79 -6.65
N ALA A 14 -16.51 -9.11 -6.73
CA ALA A 14 -17.02 -9.92 -5.62
C ALA A 14 -16.16 -9.75 -4.35
N ILE A 15 -14.84 -9.83 -4.49
CA ILE A 15 -13.90 -9.61 -3.37
C ILE A 15 -14.09 -8.22 -2.74
N ARG A 16 -14.24 -7.17 -3.55
CA ARG A 16 -14.45 -5.81 -3.03
C ARG A 16 -15.77 -5.65 -2.29
N GLU A 17 -16.83 -6.34 -2.73
CA GLU A 17 -18.13 -6.31 -2.04
C GLU A 17 -18.04 -7.01 -0.67
N GLU A 18 -17.34 -8.14 -0.59
CA GLU A 18 -17.06 -8.84 0.68
C GLU A 18 -16.21 -7.96 1.62
N LEU A 19 -15.08 -7.45 1.14
CA LEU A 19 -14.19 -6.58 1.92
C LEU A 19 -14.90 -5.33 2.44
N LYS A 20 -15.80 -4.73 1.64
CA LYS A 20 -16.55 -3.55 2.07
C LYS A 20 -17.45 -3.85 3.27
N ALA A 21 -18.06 -5.04 3.31
CA ALA A 21 -18.87 -5.46 4.45
C ALA A 21 -18.00 -5.69 5.70
N GLU A 22 -16.85 -6.35 5.54
CA GLU A 22 -15.91 -6.60 6.65
C GLU A 22 -15.33 -5.31 7.22
N VAL A 23 -14.90 -4.38 6.36
CA VAL A 23 -14.39 -3.07 6.80
C VAL A 23 -15.49 -2.28 7.50
N ALA A 24 -16.73 -2.31 7.02
CA ALA A 24 -17.86 -1.66 7.70
C ALA A 24 -18.11 -2.24 9.11
N GLU A 25 -17.96 -3.56 9.29
CA GLU A 25 -18.06 -4.20 10.60
C GLU A 25 -16.95 -3.74 11.54
N LEU A 26 -15.70 -3.67 11.07
CA LEU A 26 -14.56 -3.16 11.86
C LEU A 26 -14.79 -1.71 12.27
N VAL A 27 -15.23 -0.87 11.34
CA VAL A 27 -15.53 0.54 11.62
C VAL A 27 -16.66 0.66 12.65
N GLY A 28 -17.68 -0.20 12.57
CA GLY A 28 -18.74 -0.29 13.58
C GLY A 28 -18.25 -0.66 14.99
N LYS A 29 -17.11 -1.36 15.07
CA LYS A 29 -16.41 -1.69 16.32
C LYS A 29 -15.39 -0.62 16.75
N GLY A 30 -15.32 0.51 16.04
CA GLY A 30 -14.38 1.60 16.33
C GLY A 30 -12.97 1.38 15.78
N VAL A 31 -12.77 0.39 14.90
CA VAL A 31 -11.49 0.11 14.24
C VAL A 31 -11.58 0.53 12.77
N THR A 32 -10.84 1.56 12.38
CA THR A 32 -10.72 1.95 10.97
C THR A 32 -9.37 1.49 10.46
N PRO A 33 -9.31 0.50 9.53
CA PRO A 33 -8.05 0.11 8.92
C PRO A 33 -7.40 1.29 8.21
N GLY A 34 -6.08 1.43 8.32
CA GLY A 34 -5.32 2.48 7.66
C GLY A 34 -4.25 1.97 6.71
N LEU A 35 -4.18 2.61 5.54
CA LEU A 35 -3.19 2.37 4.50
C LEU A 35 -2.48 3.68 4.15
N VAL A 36 -1.15 3.66 4.16
CA VAL A 36 -0.33 4.75 3.59
C VAL A 36 0.36 4.26 2.33
N THR A 37 0.33 5.08 1.28
CA THR A 37 1.11 4.87 0.06
C THR A 37 2.11 5.99 -0.12
N ILE A 38 3.39 5.65 -0.23
CA ILE A 38 4.50 6.57 -0.42
C ILE A 38 4.97 6.47 -1.88
N LEU A 39 5.00 7.61 -2.57
CA LEU A 39 5.51 7.76 -3.93
C LEU A 39 6.71 8.71 -3.91
N VAL A 40 7.82 8.35 -4.54
CA VAL A 40 8.99 9.22 -4.68
C VAL A 40 9.22 9.54 -6.15
N GLY A 41 9.11 10.82 -6.50
CA GLY A 41 9.16 11.31 -7.87
C GLY A 41 7.81 11.35 -8.57
N GLU A 42 7.85 11.44 -9.90
CA GLU A 42 6.69 11.82 -10.73
C GLU A 42 6.40 10.85 -11.87
N ASP A 43 6.80 9.59 -11.75
CA ASP A 43 6.50 8.58 -12.78
C ASP A 43 4.97 8.48 -13.01
N PRO A 44 4.48 8.80 -14.23
CA PRO A 44 3.04 8.89 -14.48
C PRO A 44 2.29 7.56 -14.29
N ALA A 45 2.95 6.43 -14.59
CA ALA A 45 2.36 5.12 -14.37
C ALA A 45 2.16 4.87 -12.87
N SER A 46 3.20 5.13 -12.07
CA SER A 46 3.17 5.04 -10.61
C SER A 46 2.08 5.92 -9.99
N GLN A 47 1.92 7.15 -10.46
CA GLN A 47 0.83 8.03 -9.99
C GLN A 47 -0.56 7.42 -10.25
N SER A 48 -0.78 6.85 -11.44
CA SER A 48 -2.04 6.20 -11.79
C SER A 48 -2.34 4.98 -10.90
N TYR A 49 -1.33 4.15 -10.65
CA TYR A 49 -1.45 2.99 -9.76
C TYR A 49 -1.78 3.40 -8.33
N VAL A 50 -1.05 4.38 -7.79
CA VAL A 50 -1.27 4.88 -6.43
C VAL A 50 -2.64 5.53 -6.30
N ALA A 51 -3.09 6.31 -7.29
CA ALA A 51 -4.42 6.89 -7.30
C ALA A 51 -5.51 5.83 -7.31
N ALA A 52 -5.35 4.75 -8.09
CA ALA A 52 -6.30 3.65 -8.12
C ALA A 52 -6.38 2.89 -6.79
N LYS A 53 -5.23 2.65 -6.13
CA LYS A 53 -5.15 2.03 -4.80
C LYS A 53 -5.87 2.89 -3.75
N ASN A 54 -5.55 4.18 -3.69
CA ASN A 54 -6.17 5.12 -2.76
C ASN A 54 -7.69 5.25 -2.98
N ARG A 55 -8.15 5.31 -4.24
CA ARG A 55 -9.57 5.35 -4.56
C ARG A 55 -10.28 4.09 -4.05
N THR A 56 -9.72 2.92 -4.34
CA THR A 56 -10.30 1.63 -3.91
C THR A 56 -10.34 1.54 -2.38
N ALA A 57 -9.27 1.91 -1.68
CA ALA A 57 -9.25 1.92 -0.21
C ALA A 57 -10.36 2.80 0.37
N LYS A 58 -10.51 4.03 -0.15
CA LYS A 58 -11.60 4.94 0.27
C LYS A 58 -12.98 4.38 -0.03
N GLU A 59 -13.19 3.76 -1.19
CA GLU A 59 -14.47 3.12 -1.55
C GLU A 59 -14.87 1.96 -0.61
N LEU A 60 -13.87 1.27 -0.05
CA LEU A 60 -14.03 0.20 0.93
C LEU A 60 -14.23 0.72 2.37
N GLY A 61 -14.01 2.01 2.63
CA GLY A 61 -14.08 2.58 3.99
C GLY A 61 -12.77 2.52 4.78
N ILE A 62 -11.65 2.25 4.10
CA ILE A 62 -10.30 2.23 4.69
C ILE A 62 -9.77 3.67 4.74
N TYR A 63 -9.15 4.05 5.85
CA TYR A 63 -8.40 5.29 5.94
C TYR A 63 -7.19 5.21 5.01
N SER A 64 -7.09 6.12 4.04
CA SER A 64 -6.05 6.06 3.00
C SER A 64 -5.34 7.39 2.89
N GLU A 65 -4.02 7.36 3.08
CA GLU A 65 -3.13 8.50 2.93
C GLU A 65 -2.15 8.26 1.78
N GLN A 66 -1.95 9.28 0.94
CA GLN A 66 -0.92 9.29 -0.09
C GLN A 66 0.11 10.35 0.25
N ILE A 67 1.38 9.96 0.30
CA ILE A 67 2.50 10.86 0.50
C ILE A 67 3.35 10.84 -0.77
N THR A 68 3.41 11.98 -1.46
CA THR A 68 4.26 12.15 -2.64
C THR A 68 5.48 12.99 -2.26
N LEU A 69 6.66 12.42 -2.43
CA LEU A 69 7.94 13.05 -2.18
C LEU A 69 8.62 13.44 -3.50
N PRO A 70 9.39 14.54 -3.54
CA PRO A 70 10.19 14.92 -4.70
C PRO A 70 11.17 13.84 -5.15
N ALA A 71 11.53 13.83 -6.44
CA ALA A 71 12.48 12.86 -6.99
C ALA A 71 13.91 13.00 -6.43
N ASP A 72 14.27 14.15 -5.85
CA ASP A 72 15.56 14.45 -5.22
C ASP A 72 15.57 14.18 -3.70
N THR A 73 14.49 13.62 -3.16
CA THR A 73 14.39 13.23 -1.74
C THR A 73 15.55 12.31 -1.34
N LEU A 74 16.16 12.58 -0.19
CA LEU A 74 17.26 11.76 0.32
C LEU A 74 16.73 10.43 0.88
N GLU A 75 17.52 9.36 0.73
CA GLU A 75 17.22 8.04 1.31
C GLU A 75 16.91 8.16 2.82
N ALA A 76 17.68 8.98 3.54
CA ALA A 76 17.49 9.19 4.99
C ALA A 76 16.12 9.80 5.33
N ASP A 77 15.59 10.68 4.49
CA ASP A 77 14.28 11.31 4.71
C ASP A 77 13.15 10.33 4.45
N LEU A 78 13.28 9.49 3.42
CA LEU A 78 12.34 8.41 3.13
C LEU A 78 12.33 7.37 4.27
N LEU A 79 13.49 6.98 4.78
CA LEU A 79 13.59 6.04 5.91
C LEU A 79 12.96 6.61 7.18
N GLN A 80 13.16 7.90 7.47
CA GLN A 80 12.50 8.57 8.60
C GLN A 80 10.97 8.61 8.43
N LEU A 81 10.49 8.80 7.20
CA LEU A 81 9.06 8.75 6.92
C LEU A 81 8.48 7.34 7.14
N VAL A 82 9.15 6.31 6.61
CA VAL A 82 8.75 4.90 6.82
C VAL A 82 8.70 4.59 8.31
N GLU A 83 9.71 5.02 9.07
CA GLU A 83 9.74 4.83 10.53
C GLU A 83 8.60 5.54 11.26
N LYS A 84 8.23 6.75 10.81
CA LYS A 84 7.06 7.47 11.33
C LYS A 84 5.77 6.67 11.06
N CYS A 85 5.62 6.12 9.86
CA CYS A 85 4.46 5.30 9.50
C CYS A 85 4.42 3.97 10.26
N ASN A 86 5.56 3.33 10.50
CA ASN A 86 5.66 2.14 11.35
C ASN A 86 5.13 2.41 12.76
N LYS A 87 5.43 3.58 13.31
CA LYS A 87 5.02 3.98 14.66
C LYS A 87 3.60 4.54 14.76
N ASP A 88 2.95 4.88 13.64
CA ASP A 88 1.61 5.45 13.67
C ASP A 88 0.56 4.33 13.90
N PRO A 89 -0.18 4.36 15.02
CA PRO A 89 -1.22 3.36 15.31
C PRO A 89 -2.42 3.46 14.36
N LYS A 90 -2.57 4.55 13.61
CA LYS A 90 -3.61 4.70 12.58
C LYS A 90 -3.26 3.97 11.29
N ILE A 91 -1.99 3.61 11.09
CA ILE A 91 -1.51 2.97 9.87
C ILE A 91 -1.31 1.48 10.15
N ASN A 92 -2.03 0.63 9.42
CA ASN A 92 -1.90 -0.82 9.49
C ASN A 92 -1.15 -1.38 8.28
N GLY A 93 -1.14 -0.67 7.16
CA GLY A 93 -0.43 -1.05 5.94
C GLY A 93 0.41 0.08 5.39
N ILE A 94 1.64 -0.24 4.99
CA ILE A 94 2.59 0.67 4.37
C ILE A 94 2.96 0.13 3.00
N LEU A 95 2.88 1.00 2.01
CA LEU A 95 3.26 0.70 0.64
C LEU A 95 4.22 1.74 0.11
N VAL A 96 5.41 1.33 -0.31
CA VAL A 96 6.35 2.20 -1.04
C VAL A 96 6.29 1.84 -2.51
N GLN A 97 5.84 2.79 -3.34
CA GLN A 97 5.68 2.57 -4.77
C GLN A 97 7.04 2.53 -5.47
N LEU A 98 7.32 1.39 -6.12
CA LEU A 98 8.50 1.17 -6.96
C LEU A 98 8.24 1.53 -8.44
N PRO A 99 9.27 1.85 -9.24
CA PRO A 99 10.69 1.95 -8.84
C PRO A 99 10.99 3.23 -8.06
N LEU A 100 12.00 3.19 -7.18
CA LEU A 100 12.52 4.38 -6.51
C LEU A 100 13.58 5.08 -7.37
N PRO A 101 13.87 6.38 -7.12
CA PRO A 101 15.01 7.05 -7.72
C PRO A 101 16.33 6.32 -7.50
N LYS A 102 17.23 6.36 -8.49
CA LYS A 102 18.47 5.56 -8.54
C LYS A 102 19.44 5.77 -7.36
N HIS A 103 19.34 6.90 -6.65
CA HIS A 103 20.19 7.20 -5.50
C HIS A 103 19.63 6.66 -4.18
N ILE A 104 18.47 6.00 -4.20
CA ILE A 104 17.86 5.34 -3.04
C ILE A 104 17.99 3.83 -3.20
N ASP A 105 18.47 3.17 -2.15
CA ASP A 105 18.52 1.72 -2.08
C ASP A 105 17.14 1.15 -1.73
N GLU A 106 16.46 0.58 -2.74
CA GLU A 106 15.13 -0.03 -2.60
C GLU A 106 15.11 -1.11 -1.51
N ALA A 107 16.18 -1.93 -1.42
CA ALA A 107 16.22 -3.01 -0.43
C ALA A 107 16.23 -2.45 0.99
N LYS A 108 17.02 -1.40 1.26
CA LYS A 108 17.00 -0.77 2.60
C LYS A 108 15.63 -0.21 2.96
N VAL A 109 14.94 0.40 2.02
CA VAL A 109 13.60 0.95 2.25
C VAL A 109 12.60 -0.15 2.55
N LEU A 110 12.60 -1.23 1.76
CA LEU A 110 11.70 -2.36 1.97
C LEU A 110 11.97 -3.08 3.30
N TYR A 111 13.24 -3.20 3.72
CA TYR A 111 13.63 -3.75 5.03
C TYR A 111 13.25 -2.85 6.21
N ALA A 112 13.08 -1.55 5.97
CA ALA A 112 12.70 -0.62 7.02
C ALA A 112 11.19 -0.66 7.31
N ILE A 113 10.37 -1.24 6.43
CA ILE A 113 8.94 -1.42 6.67
C ILE A 113 8.76 -2.52 7.73
N ASP A 114 7.97 -2.24 8.77
CA ASP A 114 7.59 -3.27 9.75
C ASP A 114 6.95 -4.46 9.02
N PRO A 115 7.47 -5.70 9.20
CA PRO A 115 6.91 -6.89 8.53
C PRO A 115 5.40 -7.06 8.73
N ASP A 116 4.86 -6.63 9.87
CA ASP A 116 3.43 -6.75 10.18
C ASP A 116 2.59 -5.66 9.48
N LYS A 117 3.24 -4.64 8.89
CA LYS A 117 2.61 -3.58 8.09
C LYS A 117 2.97 -3.62 6.60
N ASP A 118 3.79 -4.57 6.17
CA ASP A 118 4.20 -4.75 4.77
C ASP A 118 3.09 -5.43 3.95
N VAL A 119 2.24 -4.61 3.33
CA VAL A 119 1.07 -5.08 2.57
C VAL A 119 1.40 -5.54 1.15
N ASP A 120 2.57 -5.18 0.61
CA ASP A 120 3.05 -5.71 -0.67
C ASP A 120 3.81 -7.04 -0.49
N GLY A 121 4.18 -7.40 0.74
CA GLY A 121 4.83 -8.67 1.05
C GLY A 121 6.29 -8.75 0.59
N PHE A 122 6.93 -7.60 0.35
CA PHE A 122 8.30 -7.54 -0.16
C PHE A 122 9.37 -7.54 0.93
N HIS A 123 8.97 -7.38 2.19
CA HIS A 123 9.89 -7.54 3.30
C HIS A 123 10.43 -8.98 3.28
N PRO A 124 11.76 -9.21 3.38
CA PRO A 124 12.34 -10.56 3.25
C PRO A 124 11.77 -11.60 4.20
N VAL A 125 11.39 -11.17 5.41
CA VAL A 125 10.70 -12.03 6.38
C VAL A 125 9.36 -12.53 5.83
N ASN A 126 8.61 -11.72 5.10
CA ASN A 126 7.33 -12.11 4.50
C ASN A 126 7.52 -12.94 3.23
N VAL A 127 8.59 -12.69 2.46
CA VAL A 127 8.96 -13.55 1.32
C VAL A 127 9.40 -14.95 1.76
N GLY A 128 10.06 -15.04 2.92
CA GLY A 128 10.58 -16.31 3.45
C GLY A 128 9.60 -17.10 4.32
N LYS A 129 8.47 -16.52 4.72
CA LYS A 129 7.39 -17.18 5.47
C LYS A 129 6.43 -17.89 4.52
#